data_AF-A0A3S4HQG6-F1
#
_entry.id   AF-A0A3S4HQG6-F1
#
_cell.length_a   1.000
_cell.length_b   1.000
_cell.length_c   1.000
_cell.angle_alpha   90.00
_cell.angle_beta   90.00
_cell.angle_gamma   90.00
#
_symmetry.space_group_name_H-M   'P 1'
#
loop_
_entity.id
_entity.type
_entity.pdbx_description
1 polymer ?
#
loop_
_entity_poly.entity_id
_entity_poly.type
_entity_poly.pdbx_seq_one_letter_code
_entity_poly.pdbx_strand_id
1 'polypeptide(L)'
;MWKNCPAQALTLADDETLITLAKQRRLRSACQEVQPWQRATPLCSQPNAGAKVRQMAMTPPRGEPDKLAAEVRKSHFEEIYQPFTPQQAQQQAARCLTCGEHSICEWTCPLHNHIPQWIELVKAGNIAAAVALSHQTNCLPEITGRVCPQDRLCEGACTLRDESGAVTIRQY
;
A
#
# COMPACT_ATOMS: atom_id res chain seq x y z
N MET A 1 7.95 -17.26 -33.37
CA MET A 1 8.20 -18.69 -33.62
C MET A 1 8.94 -19.36 -32.45
N TRP A 2 8.59 -19.05 -31.18
CA TRP A 2 9.32 -19.51 -29.98
C TRP A 2 8.40 -20.16 -28.92
N LYS A 3 7.31 -20.82 -29.35
CA LYS A 3 6.24 -21.25 -28.44
C LYS A 3 6.47 -22.59 -27.72
N ASN A 4 7.47 -23.40 -28.09
CA ASN A 4 7.63 -24.73 -27.51
C ASN A 4 9.06 -24.96 -26.99
N CYS A 5 9.25 -24.89 -25.68
CA CYS A 5 10.39 -25.50 -24.99
C CYS A 5 10.17 -27.03 -24.98
N PRO A 6 11.09 -27.84 -25.55
CA PRO A 6 10.90 -29.28 -25.71
C PRO A 6 10.81 -30.05 -24.38
N ALA A 7 11.26 -29.47 -23.27
CA ALA A 7 11.18 -30.09 -21.94
C ALA A 7 9.84 -29.82 -21.22
N GLN A 8 8.92 -29.03 -21.79
CA GLN A 8 7.70 -28.53 -21.12
C GLN A 8 7.95 -27.84 -19.76
N ALA A 9 9.20 -27.53 -19.43
CA ALA A 9 9.60 -26.95 -18.14
C ALA A 9 9.21 -25.47 -18.00
N LEU A 10 8.88 -24.80 -19.11
CA LEU A 10 8.56 -23.38 -19.15
C LEU A 10 7.33 -23.16 -20.02
N THR A 11 6.24 -22.71 -19.40
CA THR A 11 5.08 -22.13 -20.09
C THR A 11 5.23 -20.61 -20.11
N LEU A 12 4.92 -19.98 -21.25
CA LEU A 12 4.84 -18.53 -21.31
C LEU A 12 3.63 -18.10 -20.47
N ALA A 13 3.88 -17.37 -19.38
CA ALA A 13 2.82 -16.74 -18.62
C ALA A 13 2.19 -15.65 -19.48
N ASP A 14 0.87 -15.75 -19.68
CA ASP A 14 0.09 -14.66 -20.25
C ASP A 14 -0.17 -13.57 -19.19
N ASP A 15 -0.64 -12.40 -19.63
CA ASP A 15 -0.90 -11.28 -18.75
C ASP A 15 -1.90 -11.63 -17.63
N GLU A 16 -2.88 -12.50 -17.93
CA GLU A 16 -3.87 -12.97 -16.97
C GLU A 16 -3.25 -13.86 -15.87
N THR A 17 -2.34 -14.76 -16.25
CA THR A 17 -1.57 -15.58 -15.29
C THR A 17 -0.69 -14.70 -14.41
N LEU A 18 -0.03 -13.69 -14.99
CA LEU A 18 0.81 -12.76 -14.23
C LEU A 18 0.00 -11.95 -13.20
N ILE A 19 -1.18 -11.45 -13.59
CA ILE A 19 -2.11 -10.75 -12.69
C ILE A 19 -2.57 -11.68 -11.57
N THR A 20 -2.94 -12.92 -11.91
CA THR A 20 -3.40 -13.93 -10.94
C THR A 20 -2.31 -14.27 -9.92
N LEU A 21 -1.08 -14.49 -10.38
CA LEU A 21 0.07 -14.75 -9.51
C LEU A 21 0.38 -13.55 -8.61
N ALA A 22 0.29 -12.31 -9.12
CA ALA A 22 0.48 -11.11 -8.31
C ALA A 22 -0.59 -10.99 -7.21
N LYS A 23 -1.87 -11.25 -7.53
CA LYS A 23 -2.97 -11.29 -6.54
C LYS A 23 -2.74 -12.36 -5.48
N GLN A 24 -2.37 -13.58 -5.88
CA GLN A 24 -2.06 -14.67 -4.95
C GLN A 24 -0.89 -14.32 -4.02
N ARG A 25 0.15 -13.65 -4.52
CA ARG A 25 1.26 -13.17 -3.67
C ARG A 25 0.80 -12.14 -2.65
N ARG A 26 -0.03 -11.16 -3.05
CA ARG A 26 -0.60 -10.16 -2.12
C ARG A 26 -1.45 -10.81 -1.03
N LEU A 27 -2.29 -11.78 -1.39
CA LEU A 27 -3.09 -12.55 -0.45
C LEU A 27 -2.22 -13.37 0.51
N ARG A 28 -1.16 -14.03 0.02
CA ARG A 28 -0.20 -14.74 0.88
C ARG A 28 0.48 -13.79 1.88
N SER A 29 0.93 -12.61 1.44
CA SER A 29 1.49 -11.60 2.33
C SER A 29 0.48 -11.12 3.38
N ALA A 30 -0.81 -11.00 3.03
CA ALA A 30 -1.86 -10.64 3.97
C ALA A 30 -2.11 -11.72 5.04
N CYS A 31 -1.96 -12.99 4.65
CA CYS A 31 -2.17 -14.14 5.51
C CYS A 31 -0.97 -14.48 6.40
N GLN A 32 0.21 -13.90 6.14
CA GLN A 32 1.42 -14.14 6.94
C GLN A 32 1.46 -13.17 8.12
N GLU A 33 1.45 -13.70 9.34
CA GLU A 33 1.82 -12.93 10.52
C GLU A 33 3.33 -12.66 10.54
N VAL A 34 3.74 -11.54 11.13
CA VAL A 34 5.16 -11.18 11.29
C VAL A 34 5.83 -12.26 12.15
N GLN A 35 6.78 -12.98 11.56
CA GLN A 35 7.66 -13.91 12.29
C GLN A 35 9.05 -13.28 12.40
N PRO A 36 9.61 -13.10 13.61
CA PRO A 36 10.99 -12.65 13.74
C PRO A 36 11.96 -13.65 13.12
N TRP A 37 13.02 -13.14 12.48
CA TRP A 37 14.06 -13.87 11.73
C TRP A 37 14.79 -14.99 12.49
N GLN A 38 14.58 -15.14 13.80
CA GLN A 38 15.36 -16.01 14.70
C GLN A 38 14.76 -17.39 15.00
N ARG A 39 13.57 -17.76 14.50
CA ARG A 39 13.02 -19.09 14.79
C ARG A 39 12.71 -19.87 13.52
N ALA A 40 13.17 -21.12 13.52
CA ALA A 40 13.16 -22.08 12.42
C ALA A 40 11.83 -22.11 11.65
N THR A 41 11.94 -22.36 10.35
CA THR A 41 10.86 -22.51 9.38
C THR A 41 9.73 -23.40 9.92
N PRO A 42 8.54 -22.86 10.23
CA PRO A 42 7.39 -23.71 10.47
C PRO A 42 6.79 -24.10 9.12
N LEU A 43 6.49 -25.39 8.98
CA LEU A 43 5.61 -25.92 7.94
C LEU A 43 4.31 -25.08 7.91
N CYS A 44 3.90 -24.70 6.71
CA CYS A 44 2.65 -23.98 6.48
C CYS A 44 1.46 -24.85 6.90
N SER A 45 1.02 -24.71 8.15
CA SER A 45 -0.26 -25.24 8.62
C SER A 45 -1.25 -24.07 8.70
N GLN A 46 -2.15 -23.97 7.72
CA GLN A 46 -3.38 -23.20 7.90
C GLN A 46 -4.40 -24.14 8.55
N PRO A 47 -5.16 -23.73 9.59
CA PRO A 47 -6.19 -22.70 9.42
C PRO A 47 -6.42 -21.84 10.68
N ASN A 48 -5.93 -20.61 10.63
CA ASN A 48 -6.75 -19.51 11.15
C ASN A 48 -6.76 -18.51 10.00
N ALA A 49 -7.90 -18.38 9.31
CA ALA A 49 -8.12 -17.26 8.40
C ALA A 49 -8.06 -15.99 9.27
N GLY A 50 -6.87 -15.40 9.29
CA GLY A 50 -6.33 -14.62 10.41
C GLY A 50 -7.03 -13.28 10.61
N ALA A 51 -6.80 -12.67 11.77
CA ALA A 51 -7.38 -11.39 12.17
C ALA A 51 -7.30 -10.31 11.07
N LYS A 52 -6.20 -10.28 10.30
CA LYS A 52 -5.99 -9.35 9.17
C LYS A 52 -6.90 -9.59 7.97
N VAL A 53 -7.26 -10.84 7.67
CA VAL A 53 -8.22 -11.16 6.58
C VAL A 53 -9.62 -10.67 6.97
N ARG A 54 -10.01 -10.84 8.23
CA ARG A 54 -11.26 -10.27 8.75
C ARG A 54 -11.21 -8.75 8.76
N GLN A 55 -10.09 -8.15 9.18
CA GLN A 55 -9.90 -6.70 9.14
C GLN A 55 -10.00 -6.16 7.71
N MET A 56 -9.38 -6.82 6.73
CA MET A 56 -9.47 -6.49 5.32
C MET A 56 -10.92 -6.47 4.83
N ALA A 57 -11.69 -7.52 5.15
CA ALA A 57 -13.11 -7.61 4.79
C ALA A 57 -13.96 -6.51 5.45
N MET A 58 -13.59 -6.06 6.64
CA MET A 58 -14.27 -4.97 7.37
C MET A 58 -13.73 -3.57 7.02
N THR A 59 -12.72 -3.46 6.15
CA THR A 59 -12.08 -2.17 5.85
C THR A 59 -13.02 -1.33 4.98
N PRO A 60 -13.35 -0.09 5.38
CA PRO A 60 -14.24 0.75 4.60
C PRO A 60 -13.61 1.17 3.26
N PRO A 61 -14.45 1.59 2.29
CA PRO A 61 -13.98 2.09 1.00
C PRO A 61 -12.97 3.23 1.14
N ARG A 62 -12.09 3.33 0.15
CA ARG A 62 -11.11 4.41 0.03
C ARG A 62 -11.78 5.78 -0.07
N GLY A 63 -11.30 6.69 0.77
CA GLY A 63 -11.63 8.11 0.71
C GLY A 63 -10.57 8.85 -0.10
N GLU A 64 -11.02 9.71 -0.99
CA GLU A 64 -10.16 10.64 -1.73
C GLU A 64 -10.21 12.03 -1.08
N PRO A 65 -9.12 12.80 -1.18
CA PRO A 65 -9.13 14.21 -0.81
C PRO A 65 -10.12 15.00 -1.67
N ASP A 66 -10.73 16.00 -1.03
CA ASP A 66 -11.63 16.93 -1.70
C ASP A 66 -10.90 17.70 -2.81
N LYS A 67 -11.61 18.02 -3.88
CA LYS A 67 -11.07 18.75 -5.02
C LYS A 67 -11.84 20.03 -5.23
N LEU A 68 -11.14 21.09 -5.62
CA LEU A 68 -11.79 22.31 -6.09
C LEU A 68 -12.70 21.99 -7.29
N ALA A 69 -13.86 22.64 -7.31
CA ALA A 69 -14.82 22.49 -8.40
C ALA A 69 -14.18 22.82 -9.76
N ALA A 70 -14.58 22.09 -10.80
CA ALA A 70 -13.98 22.23 -12.13
C ALA A 70 -14.06 23.66 -12.67
N GLU A 71 -15.16 24.38 -12.42
CA GLU A 71 -15.34 25.76 -12.89
C GLU A 71 -14.43 26.76 -12.17
N VAL A 72 -14.06 26.48 -10.92
CA VAL A 72 -13.16 27.32 -10.13
C VAL A 72 -11.72 27.13 -10.60
N ARG A 73 -11.25 25.87 -10.64
CA ARG A 73 -9.83 25.54 -10.95
C ARG A 73 -9.41 25.78 -12.41
N LYS A 74 -10.31 26.18 -13.30
CA LYS A 74 -9.97 26.62 -14.67
C LYS A 74 -9.44 28.06 -14.70
N SER A 75 -9.71 28.84 -13.66
CA SER A 75 -9.44 30.29 -13.62
C SER A 75 -8.10 30.67 -12.96
N HIS A 76 -7.42 29.73 -12.31
CA HIS A 76 -6.19 29.97 -11.55
C HIS A 76 -5.29 28.72 -11.53
N PHE A 77 -4.05 28.87 -11.04
CA PHE A 77 -3.04 27.80 -10.96
C PHE A 77 -2.81 27.27 -9.53
N GLU A 78 -3.70 27.59 -8.59
CA GLU A 78 -3.66 27.04 -7.22
C GLU A 78 -3.83 25.51 -7.17
N GLU A 79 -3.49 24.94 -6.01
CA GLU A 79 -3.57 23.49 -5.79
C GLU A 79 -5.02 22.98 -5.88
N ILE A 80 -5.21 21.94 -6.69
CA ILE A 80 -6.55 21.38 -6.98
C ILE A 80 -7.07 20.52 -5.83
N TYR A 81 -6.17 19.78 -5.18
CA TYR A 81 -6.48 18.85 -4.11
C TYR A 81 -6.39 19.56 -2.76
N GLN A 82 -7.40 19.38 -1.93
CA GLN A 82 -7.37 19.89 -0.57
C GLN A 82 -6.66 18.88 0.34
N PRO A 83 -5.83 19.34 1.29
CA PRO A 83 -5.25 18.46 2.29
C PRO A 83 -6.34 17.73 3.07
N PHE A 84 -6.06 16.51 3.52
CA PHE A 84 -6.99 15.84 4.43
C PHE A 84 -7.19 16.65 5.70
N THR A 85 -8.45 16.74 6.12
CA THR A 85 -8.77 17.09 7.50
C THR A 85 -8.19 16.03 8.44
N PRO A 86 -7.89 16.38 9.72
CA PRO A 86 -7.40 15.40 10.68
C PRO A 86 -8.28 14.15 10.79
N GLN A 87 -9.60 14.32 10.67
CA GLN A 87 -10.55 13.21 10.66
C GLN A 87 -10.41 12.31 9.42
N GLN A 88 -10.32 12.89 8.22
CA GLN A 88 -10.10 12.13 6.98
C GLN A 88 -8.76 11.39 7.03
N ALA A 89 -7.69 12.05 7.50
CA ALA A 89 -6.37 11.44 7.64
C ALA A 89 -6.42 10.25 8.62
N GLN A 90 -7.04 10.42 9.78
CA GLN A 90 -7.17 9.33 10.76
C GLN A 90 -8.00 8.16 10.21
N GLN A 91 -9.11 8.44 9.52
CA GLN A 91 -9.95 7.43 8.88
C GLN A 91 -9.18 6.65 7.80
N GLN A 92 -8.43 7.33 6.94
CA GLN A 92 -7.66 6.66 5.91
C GLN A 92 -6.46 5.90 6.50
N ALA A 93 -5.82 6.42 7.54
CA ALA A 93 -4.68 5.77 8.18
C ALA A 93 -5.12 4.47 8.87
N ALA A 94 -6.31 4.46 9.49
CA ALA A 94 -6.91 3.28 10.12
C ALA A 94 -7.17 2.10 9.18
N ARG A 95 -7.17 2.33 7.86
CA ARG A 95 -7.33 1.27 6.85
C ARG A 95 -6.07 0.42 6.72
N CYS A 96 -4.89 0.89 7.13
CA CYS A 96 -3.66 0.11 7.04
C CYS A 96 -3.73 -1.17 7.90
N LEU A 97 -3.45 -2.32 7.27
CA LEU A 97 -3.45 -3.64 7.92
C LEU A 97 -2.13 -4.00 8.62
N THR A 98 -1.09 -3.18 8.45
CA THR A 98 0.29 -3.48 8.87
C THR A 98 0.69 -4.89 8.40
N CYS A 99 0.73 -5.10 7.07
CA CYS A 99 0.78 -6.42 6.44
C CYS A 99 1.96 -7.29 6.90
N GLY A 100 3.09 -6.70 7.27
CA GLY A 100 4.27 -7.40 7.77
C GLY A 100 5.28 -6.43 8.40
N GLU A 101 6.44 -6.94 8.85
CA GLU A 101 7.56 -6.11 9.33
C GLU A 101 8.13 -5.26 8.18
N HIS A 102 8.33 -5.90 7.02
CA HIS A 102 8.51 -5.21 5.74
C HIS A 102 7.31 -5.47 4.85
N SER A 103 6.65 -4.40 4.43
CA SER A 103 5.40 -4.46 3.68
C SER A 103 5.64 -4.40 2.17
N ILE A 104 4.69 -4.89 1.38
CA ILE A 104 4.80 -4.82 -0.09
C ILE A 104 4.85 -3.38 -0.61
N CYS A 105 4.18 -2.44 0.07
CA CYS A 105 4.23 -1.02 -0.30
C CYS A 105 5.60 -0.39 -0.02
N GLU A 106 6.30 -0.81 1.02
CA GLU A 106 7.70 -0.42 1.31
C GLU A 106 8.66 -0.99 0.27
N TRP A 107 8.53 -2.27 -0.09
CA TRP A 107 9.37 -2.88 -1.13
C TRP A 107 9.15 -2.31 -2.52
N THR A 108 7.92 -1.91 -2.84
CA THR A 108 7.60 -1.33 -4.15
C THR A 108 8.00 0.15 -4.24
N CYS A 109 8.16 0.82 -3.10
CA CYS A 109 8.65 2.19 -3.06
C CYS A 109 10.15 2.21 -3.43
N PRO A 110 10.59 2.99 -4.45
CA PRO A 110 12.01 3.08 -4.80
C PRO A 110 12.91 3.62 -3.68
N LEU A 111 12.32 4.33 -2.71
CA LEU A 111 13.02 4.88 -1.55
C LEU A 111 12.95 3.97 -0.32
N HIS A 112 12.22 2.86 -0.39
CA HIS A 112 11.98 1.97 0.74
C HIS A 112 11.47 2.68 1.99
N ASN A 113 10.57 3.65 1.80
CA ASN A 113 9.96 4.41 2.89
C ASN A 113 9.25 3.48 3.89
N HIS A 114 9.36 3.80 5.18
CA HIS A 114 8.76 3.07 6.31
C HIS A 114 7.23 3.26 6.41
N ILE A 115 6.51 3.03 5.30
CA ILE A 115 5.08 3.35 5.09
C ILE A 115 4.17 2.86 6.23
N PRO A 116 4.17 1.57 6.60
CA PRO A 116 3.33 1.11 7.70
C PRO A 116 3.65 1.80 9.03
N GLN A 117 4.94 2.05 9.31
CA GLN A 117 5.40 2.56 10.60
C GLN A 117 4.99 4.03 10.80
N TRP A 118 5.18 4.89 9.80
CA TRP A 118 4.75 6.29 9.94
C TRP A 118 3.22 6.45 9.83
N ILE A 119 2.52 5.57 9.11
CA ILE A 119 1.04 5.51 9.17
C ILE A 119 0.56 5.13 10.57
N GLU A 120 1.24 4.23 11.28
CA GLU A 120 0.90 3.91 12.67
C GLU A 120 1.09 5.12 13.60
N LEU A 121 2.14 5.91 13.37
CA LEU A 121 2.35 7.17 14.09
C LEU A 121 1.25 8.19 13.79
N VAL A 122 0.77 8.28 12.54
CA VAL A 122 -0.40 9.11 12.17
C VAL A 122 -1.66 8.62 12.88
N LYS A 123 -1.91 7.30 12.93
CA LYS A 123 -3.05 6.72 13.67
C LYS A 123 -3.01 7.07 15.16
N ALA A 124 -1.81 7.09 15.74
CA ALA A 124 -1.57 7.47 17.13
C ALA A 124 -1.60 9.00 17.36
N GLY A 125 -1.79 9.81 16.32
CA GLY A 125 -1.78 11.27 16.38
C GLY A 125 -0.39 11.89 16.55
N ASN A 126 0.69 11.10 16.45
CA ASN A 126 2.07 11.58 16.59
C ASN A 126 2.63 12.02 15.23
N ILE A 127 2.09 13.12 14.71
CA ILE A 127 2.43 13.64 13.38
C ILE A 127 3.91 14.06 13.28
N ALA A 128 4.47 14.66 14.34
CA ALA A 128 5.87 15.06 14.35
C ALA A 128 6.83 13.87 14.19
N ALA A 129 6.56 12.75 14.86
CA ALA A 129 7.35 11.54 14.69
C ALA A 129 7.12 10.90 13.31
N ALA A 130 5.89 10.94 12.79
CA ALA A 130 5.59 10.43 11.45
C ALA A 130 6.40 11.18 10.36
N VAL A 131 6.44 12.52 10.45
CA VAL A 131 7.23 13.38 9.56
C VAL A 131 8.73 13.10 9.74
N ALA A 132 9.22 13.02 10.98
CA ALA A 132 10.63 12.70 11.22
C ALA A 132 11.02 11.34 10.60
N LEU A 133 10.13 10.34 10.69
CA LEU A 133 10.36 9.01 10.13
C LEU A 133 10.29 9.01 8.59
N SER A 134 9.37 9.77 7.99
CA SER A 134 9.29 9.87 6.52
C SER A 134 10.54 10.52 5.92
N HIS A 135 11.13 11.49 6.63
CA HIS A 135 12.36 12.15 6.22
C HIS A 135 13.63 11.29 6.33
N GLN A 136 13.61 10.16 7.04
CA GLN A 136 14.79 9.30 7.20
C GLN A 136 15.24 8.65 5.89
N THR A 137 14.29 8.32 5.02
CA THR A 137 14.52 7.64 3.74
C THR A 137 14.22 8.54 2.53
N ASN A 138 13.65 9.73 2.75
CA ASN A 138 13.21 10.63 1.71
C ASN A 138 13.49 12.08 2.09
N CYS A 139 14.29 12.79 1.30
CA CYS A 139 14.59 14.20 1.58
C CYS A 139 13.42 15.15 1.27
N LEU A 140 12.43 14.72 0.46
CA LEU A 140 11.35 15.57 -0.06
C LEU A 140 9.97 14.85 -0.03
N PRO A 141 9.50 14.39 1.15
CA PRO A 141 8.19 13.73 1.30
C PRO A 141 7.02 14.58 0.80
N GLU A 142 7.06 15.89 1.00
CA GLU A 142 6.05 16.84 0.54
C GLU A 142 5.95 16.93 -0.98
N ILE A 143 7.06 16.74 -1.70
CA ILE A 143 7.08 16.73 -3.17
C ILE A 143 6.64 15.35 -3.67
N THR A 144 7.26 14.29 -3.15
CA THR A 144 6.97 12.91 -3.57
C THR A 144 5.53 12.48 -3.25
N GLY A 145 4.92 12.98 -2.18
CA GLY A 145 3.48 12.80 -1.91
C GLY A 145 2.59 13.41 -2.98
N ARG A 146 3.04 14.48 -3.65
CA ARG A 146 2.26 15.17 -4.69
C ARG A 146 2.47 14.61 -6.09
N VAL A 147 3.71 14.28 -6.46
CA VAL A 147 4.08 14.02 -7.87
C VAL A 147 4.37 12.54 -8.19
N CYS A 148 4.56 11.69 -7.18
CA CYS A 148 4.90 10.29 -7.42
C CYS A 148 3.74 9.56 -8.11
N PRO A 149 3.98 8.66 -9.08
CA PRO A 149 2.92 7.86 -9.70
C PRO A 149 2.53 6.69 -8.79
N GLN A 150 1.84 6.97 -7.69
CA GLN A 150 1.61 5.97 -6.64
C GLN A 150 0.73 4.79 -7.09
N ASP A 151 -0.14 5.00 -8.08
CA ASP A 151 -1.02 4.00 -8.69
C ASP A 151 -0.25 2.81 -9.30
N ARG A 152 1.01 3.03 -9.68
CA ARG A 152 1.92 2.01 -10.23
C ARG A 152 3.00 1.57 -9.24
N LEU A 153 3.08 2.23 -8.09
CA LEU A 153 4.09 2.00 -7.06
C LEU A 153 3.44 1.51 -5.76
N CYS A 154 3.64 2.21 -4.65
CA CYS A 154 3.24 1.77 -3.31
C CYS A 154 1.71 1.56 -3.17
N GLU A 155 0.88 2.44 -3.72
CA GLU A 155 -0.58 2.27 -3.72
C GLU A 155 -1.01 1.18 -4.71
N GLY A 156 -0.35 1.09 -5.87
CA GLY A 156 -0.54 0.05 -6.88
C GLY A 156 -0.27 -1.37 -6.36
N ALA A 157 0.63 -1.51 -5.40
CA ALA A 157 1.00 -2.78 -4.78
C ALA A 157 0.27 -3.07 -3.45
N CYS A 158 -0.49 -2.11 -2.92
CA CYS A 158 -1.16 -2.25 -1.63
C CYS A 158 -2.09 -3.47 -1.61
N THR A 159 -2.03 -4.24 -0.51
CA THR A 159 -2.87 -5.44 -0.30
C THR A 159 -4.37 -5.14 -0.41
N LEU A 160 -4.80 -3.95 0.03
CA LEU A 160 -6.22 -3.53 0.00
C LEU A 160 -6.71 -3.08 -1.36
N ARG A 161 -5.82 -2.89 -2.34
CA ARG A 161 -6.12 -2.25 -3.62
C ARG A 161 -7.34 -2.86 -4.30
N ASP A 162 -7.38 -4.18 -4.39
CA ASP A 162 -8.38 -4.89 -5.16
C ASP A 162 -9.68 -5.18 -4.36
N GLU A 163 -9.67 -4.94 -3.04
CA GLU A 163 -10.80 -5.24 -2.14
C GLU A 163 -11.62 -3.99 -1.80
N SER A 164 -10.99 -2.96 -1.23
CA SER A 164 -11.66 -1.72 -0.80
C SER A 164 -10.94 -0.44 -1.28
N GLY A 165 -9.98 -0.61 -2.19
CA GLY A 165 -9.07 0.43 -2.64
C GLY A 165 -7.83 0.54 -1.74
N ALA A 166 -6.71 0.97 -2.31
CA ALA A 166 -5.46 1.08 -1.56
C ALA A 166 -5.57 2.09 -0.41
N VAL A 167 -4.67 1.99 0.58
CA VAL A 167 -4.46 3.08 1.53
C VAL A 167 -3.94 4.30 0.76
N THR A 168 -4.47 5.48 1.04
CA THR A 168 -4.09 6.74 0.38
C THR A 168 -2.74 7.24 0.92
N ILE A 169 -1.66 6.53 0.62
CA ILE A 169 -0.30 6.77 1.16
C ILE A 169 0.18 8.19 0.86
N ARG A 170 -0.24 8.77 -0.27
CA ARG A 170 0.23 10.07 -0.76
C ARG A 170 -0.24 11.30 0.02
N GLN A 171 -1.18 11.15 0.97
CA GLN A 171 -1.90 12.27 1.62
C GLN A 171 -1.49 12.51 3.08
N TYR A 172 -0.35 11.96 3.50
CA TYR A 172 0.13 12.02 4.88
C TYR A 172 1.54 12.59 4.95
#